data_AF-A0A7C0YTZ8-F1
#
_entry.id   AF-A0A7C0YTZ8-F1
#
_cell.length_a   1.000
_cell.length_b   1.000
_cell.length_c   1.000
_cell.angle_alpha   90.00
_cell.angle_beta   90.00
_cell.angle_gamma   90.00
#
_symmetry.space_group_name_H-M   'P 1'
#
loop_
_entity.id
_entity.type
_entity.pdbx_description
1 polymer ?
#
loop_
_entity_poly.entity_id
_entity_poly.type
_entity_poly.pdbx_seq_one_letter_code
_entity_poly.pdbx_strand_id
1 'polypeptide(L)'
;MKKAFAFCAAAILVLLAGCAGGSSATKHDEPPAPDEDSHLVQRQADLYSEPDTFGWILLARDMDKVIEYIDAAEDFGINAVQLSHDIIMDIDEIIEDPDTAAFINEATEAAHANGIEVYIWTHELNTDLPIVCFDPADPFWEERRNVYRQALSMVPQVDGVVVSFGSASPEPWWAMCLCDYCLNLPPTGNPILDLLHSHPVERIHLLFDVLHRVVVSEFKKKLLIRTFIHLPAELDWMIEALHTSPISELAVMSKCVPQDWEPFYPHNPVICDNGGFDQVVEFDLGAEYWGESAFPFAMLDYLKYRLEHGLRCGIRGAFARIERGSHAAFGTPNEMNIYAFSELLHDITRPTDEILKEWISQRYGVEPESDEGAALARALELTFDAVRKMYYVKGFWLEKGSDVPTDLSGIDEMLFIRSLANWDPDYRAWDAELKSPTKKTISDIAQEKHEATTLAREALDLLEVAGSAMADEDYQDLRRRLEHLYDCTLIWNHIYQAAFRWKLYRNTGDEQEALHLEWNLDELQALADYMES
;
A
#
# COMPACT_ATOMS: atom_id res chain seq x y z
N MET A 1 21.31 5.03 -6.63
CA MET A 1 19.94 4.58 -6.97
C MET A 1 19.76 4.06 -8.41
N LYS A 2 19.82 4.88 -9.49
CA LYS A 2 19.58 4.38 -10.87
C LYS A 2 20.46 3.19 -11.33
N LYS A 3 21.69 3.07 -10.82
CA LYS A 3 22.59 1.93 -11.12
C LYS A 3 22.32 0.66 -10.30
N ALA A 4 21.74 0.79 -9.11
CA ALA A 4 21.33 -0.36 -8.29
C ALA A 4 20.03 -0.96 -8.86
N PHE A 5 19.09 -0.11 -9.28
CA PHE A 5 17.87 -0.51 -9.99
C PHE A 5 18.16 -1.25 -11.30
N ALA A 6 19.13 -0.77 -12.10
CA ALA A 6 19.54 -1.43 -13.33
C ALA A 6 20.16 -2.82 -13.11
N PHE A 7 20.79 -3.06 -11.95
CA PHE A 7 21.36 -4.36 -11.61
C PHE A 7 20.29 -5.33 -11.10
N CYS A 8 19.33 -4.86 -10.29
CA CYS A 8 18.13 -5.63 -9.94
C CYS A 8 17.29 -6.00 -11.17
N ALA A 9 17.05 -5.08 -12.09
CA ALA A 9 16.30 -5.34 -13.32
C ALA A 9 16.97 -6.42 -14.20
N ALA A 10 18.31 -6.43 -14.28
CA ALA A 10 19.06 -7.44 -15.00
C ALA A 10 19.03 -8.82 -14.34
N ALA A 11 18.99 -8.89 -12.99
CA ALA A 11 18.79 -10.14 -12.25
C ALA A 11 17.35 -10.68 -12.35
N ILE A 12 16.36 -9.78 -12.35
CA ILE A 12 14.92 -10.09 -12.56
C ILE A 12 14.67 -10.66 -13.96
N LEU A 13 15.37 -10.18 -14.99
CA LEU A 13 15.31 -10.72 -16.36
C LEU A 13 15.77 -12.18 -16.47
N VAL A 14 16.62 -12.67 -15.55
CA VAL A 14 17.07 -14.08 -15.51
C VAL A 14 16.08 -14.96 -14.73
N LEU A 15 15.42 -14.43 -13.70
CA LEU A 15 14.45 -15.15 -12.86
C LEU A 15 13.22 -15.65 -13.63
N LEU A 16 12.68 -14.86 -14.55
CA LEU A 16 11.43 -15.20 -15.26
C LEU A 16 11.61 -16.20 -16.40
N ALA A 17 12.84 -16.50 -16.82
CA ALA A 17 13.12 -17.54 -17.82
C ALA A 17 13.25 -18.95 -17.20
N GLY A 18 13.37 -19.06 -15.87
CA GLY A 18 13.71 -20.30 -15.17
C GLY A 18 12.57 -21.04 -14.46
N CYS A 19 11.45 -20.36 -14.16
CA CYS A 19 10.35 -20.95 -13.38
C CYS A 19 9.22 -21.49 -14.28
N ALA A 20 9.55 -22.45 -15.14
CA ALA A 20 8.58 -23.34 -15.78
C ALA A 20 8.75 -24.75 -15.20
N GLY A 21 8.26 -24.96 -13.99
CA GLY A 21 8.29 -26.25 -13.29
C GLY A 21 6.97 -26.48 -12.58
N GLY A 22 6.15 -27.38 -13.12
CA GLY A 22 4.79 -27.64 -12.66
C GLY A 22 4.70 -28.32 -11.30
N SER A 23 3.67 -27.95 -10.54
CA SER A 23 3.16 -28.70 -9.39
C SER A 23 1.70 -29.06 -9.68
N SER A 24 1.39 -30.35 -9.54
CA SER A 24 0.07 -30.93 -9.80
C SER A 24 -0.91 -30.61 -8.68
N ALA A 25 -1.95 -29.84 -8.98
CA ALA A 25 -3.09 -29.65 -8.09
C ALA A 25 -3.91 -30.95 -7.99
N THR A 26 -4.00 -31.54 -6.80
CA THR A 26 -5.01 -32.54 -6.47
C THR A 26 -6.32 -31.84 -6.12
N LYS A 27 -7.39 -32.20 -6.84
CA LYS A 27 -8.77 -31.78 -6.56
C LYS A 27 -9.17 -32.20 -5.13
N HIS A 28 -9.61 -31.24 -4.34
CA HIS A 28 -10.43 -31.50 -3.14
C HIS A 28 -11.88 -31.13 -3.46
N ASP A 29 -12.79 -32.06 -3.14
CA ASP A 29 -14.22 -31.95 -3.35
C ASP A 29 -14.84 -30.84 -2.49
N GLU A 30 -15.77 -30.09 -3.07
CA GLU A 30 -16.56 -29.03 -2.41
C GLU A 30 -17.41 -29.59 -1.26
N PRO A 31 -17.43 -28.95 -0.08
CA PRO A 31 -18.41 -29.26 0.95
C PRO A 31 -19.76 -28.58 0.63
N PRO A 32 -20.89 -29.17 1.04
CA PRO A 32 -22.22 -28.64 0.72
C PRO A 32 -22.52 -27.37 1.51
N ALA A 33 -23.27 -26.45 0.87
CA ALA A 33 -23.70 -25.19 1.44
C ALA A 33 -24.54 -25.40 2.73
N PRO A 34 -24.24 -24.70 3.84
CA PRO A 34 -25.09 -24.71 5.01
C PRO A 34 -26.22 -23.67 4.88
N ASP A 35 -27.42 -24.13 5.18
CA ASP A 35 -28.58 -23.33 5.56
C ASP A 35 -28.36 -22.86 7.02
N GLU A 36 -28.79 -21.63 7.38
CA GLU A 36 -28.97 -21.06 8.75
C GLU A 36 -28.30 -19.69 9.01
N ASP A 37 -28.98 -18.64 8.54
CA ASP A 37 -28.64 -17.19 8.61
C ASP A 37 -28.65 -16.54 10.01
N SER A 38 -28.86 -17.27 11.12
CA SER A 38 -28.98 -16.65 12.46
C SER A 38 -28.00 -17.15 13.51
N HIS A 39 -27.33 -18.28 13.27
CA HIS A 39 -26.33 -18.85 14.19
C HIS A 39 -24.89 -18.48 13.84
N LEU A 40 -24.63 -17.97 12.62
CA LEU A 40 -23.32 -17.49 12.18
C LEU A 40 -22.95 -16.14 12.79
N VAL A 41 -23.91 -15.21 12.86
CA VAL A 41 -23.71 -13.85 13.43
C VAL A 41 -23.27 -13.93 14.88
N GLN A 42 -23.84 -14.86 15.66
CA GLN A 42 -23.55 -14.99 17.08
C GLN A 42 -22.27 -15.78 17.38
N ARG A 43 -21.82 -16.64 16.46
CA ARG A 43 -20.50 -17.31 16.55
C ARG A 43 -19.35 -16.43 16.08
N GLN A 44 -19.59 -15.47 15.18
CA GLN A 44 -18.57 -14.50 14.79
C GLN A 44 -18.15 -13.62 15.97
N ALA A 45 -19.10 -13.14 16.79
CA ALA A 45 -18.80 -12.31 17.97
C ALA A 45 -17.93 -13.02 19.04
N ASP A 46 -17.98 -14.36 19.13
CA ASP A 46 -17.24 -15.14 20.12
C ASP A 46 -15.84 -15.62 19.64
N LEU A 47 -15.48 -15.40 18.37
CA LEU A 47 -14.27 -15.93 17.72
C LEU A 47 -13.13 -14.90 17.55
N TYR A 48 -13.39 -13.63 17.86
CA TYR A 48 -12.42 -12.55 17.69
C TYR A 48 -11.99 -12.00 19.05
N SER A 49 -10.67 -11.98 19.33
CA SER A 49 -10.17 -11.01 20.29
C SER A 49 -10.41 -9.63 19.69
N GLU A 50 -11.05 -8.72 20.43
CA GLU A 50 -11.24 -7.34 19.95
C GLU A 50 -9.87 -6.75 19.56
N PRO A 51 -9.75 -6.13 18.37
CA PRO A 51 -8.55 -5.42 18.01
C PRO A 51 -8.28 -4.34 19.06
N ASP A 52 -7.03 -4.19 19.48
CA ASP A 52 -6.64 -3.27 20.55
C ASP A 52 -5.66 -2.20 20.07
N THR A 53 -5.22 -2.26 18.80
CA THR A 53 -4.31 -1.28 18.21
C THR A 53 -4.94 -0.64 16.97
N PHE A 54 -5.23 0.65 17.05
CA PHE A 54 -5.79 1.45 15.96
C PHE A 54 -4.86 2.63 15.71
N GLY A 55 -4.19 2.60 14.56
CA GLY A 55 -3.05 3.48 14.33
C GLY A 55 -3.17 4.35 13.08
N TRP A 56 -2.57 5.53 13.14
CA TRP A 56 -2.27 6.33 11.94
C TRP A 56 -0.78 6.33 11.63
N ILE A 57 -0.44 6.36 10.33
CA ILE A 57 0.94 6.53 9.87
C ILE A 57 1.08 7.96 9.35
N LEU A 58 1.96 8.71 9.99
CA LEU A 58 2.29 10.11 9.70
C LEU A 58 3.64 10.18 8.99
N LEU A 59 3.70 10.97 7.94
CA LEU A 59 4.80 11.04 6.99
C LEU A 59 5.45 12.41 6.93
N ALA A 60 4.65 13.47 7.08
CA ALA A 60 5.12 14.84 6.87
C ALA A 60 5.90 15.36 8.09
N ARG A 61 7.09 15.91 7.86
CA ARG A 61 7.87 16.61 8.91
C ARG A 61 7.34 18.01 9.16
N ASP A 62 6.11 18.07 9.64
CA ASP A 62 5.37 19.29 9.98
C ASP A 62 4.72 19.10 11.35
N MET A 63 5.28 19.74 12.38
CA MET A 63 4.85 19.53 13.77
C MET A 63 3.42 20.02 14.01
N ASP A 64 3.01 21.10 13.37
CA ASP A 64 1.66 21.65 13.54
C ASP A 64 0.63 20.65 13.02
N LYS A 65 0.88 20.03 11.86
CA LYS A 65 0.02 18.96 11.32
C LYS A 65 0.04 17.70 12.17
N VAL A 66 1.21 17.29 12.65
CA VAL A 66 1.32 16.10 13.52
C VAL A 66 0.51 16.29 14.79
N ILE A 67 0.58 17.48 15.42
CA ILE A 67 -0.23 17.82 16.60
C ILE A 67 -1.72 17.86 16.24
N GLU A 68 -2.10 18.47 15.11
CA GLU A 68 -3.49 18.49 14.63
C GLU A 68 -4.07 17.07 14.53
N TYR A 69 -3.33 16.13 13.95
CA TYR A 69 -3.78 14.74 13.84
C TYR A 69 -3.80 14.03 15.20
N ILE A 70 -2.82 14.26 16.06
CA ILE A 70 -2.79 13.68 17.42
C ILE A 70 -4.00 14.16 18.23
N ASP A 71 -4.36 15.44 18.14
CA ASP A 71 -5.51 16.00 18.85
C ASP A 71 -6.84 15.46 18.29
N ALA A 72 -6.90 15.17 16.98
CA ALA A 72 -8.08 14.57 16.35
C ALA A 72 -8.21 13.05 16.59
N ALA A 73 -7.13 12.37 16.97
CA ALA A 73 -7.08 10.91 17.04
C ALA A 73 -8.15 10.28 17.95
N GLU A 74 -8.46 10.92 19.09
CA GLU A 74 -9.49 10.44 20.04
C GLU A 74 -10.87 10.32 19.38
N ASP A 75 -11.24 11.28 18.52
CA ASP A 75 -12.53 11.31 17.81
C ASP A 75 -12.69 10.13 16.84
N PHE A 76 -11.57 9.54 16.41
CA PHE A 76 -11.52 8.37 15.55
C PHE A 76 -11.13 7.08 16.31
N GLY A 77 -11.06 7.10 17.64
CA GLY A 77 -10.65 5.95 18.46
C GLY A 77 -9.22 5.48 18.22
N ILE A 78 -8.37 6.35 17.69
CA ILE A 78 -6.97 6.06 17.37
C ILE A 78 -6.14 6.12 18.65
N ASN A 79 -5.38 5.05 18.91
CA ASN A 79 -4.59 4.89 20.12
C ASN A 79 -3.09 4.66 19.84
N ALA A 80 -2.68 4.71 18.57
CA ALA A 80 -1.28 4.64 18.16
C ALA A 80 -0.99 5.58 16.98
N VAL A 81 0.25 6.08 16.92
CA VAL A 81 0.78 6.77 15.75
C VAL A 81 2.14 6.19 15.37
N GLN A 82 2.39 6.10 14.07
CA GLN A 82 3.67 5.69 13.52
C GLN A 82 4.28 6.85 12.74
N LEU A 83 5.48 7.27 13.13
CA LEU A 83 6.26 8.31 12.45
C LEU A 83 7.16 7.68 11.39
N SER A 84 7.13 8.20 10.16
CA SER A 84 7.84 7.63 9.02
C SER A 84 8.18 8.65 7.93
N HIS A 85 8.84 8.23 6.85
CA HIS A 85 9.11 9.03 5.65
C HIS A 85 9.88 10.33 5.93
N ASP A 86 9.30 11.50 5.66
CA ASP A 86 10.03 12.77 5.81
C ASP A 86 10.40 13.05 7.27
N ILE A 87 9.71 12.39 8.23
CA ILE A 87 10.06 12.42 9.65
C ILE A 87 11.27 11.53 9.94
N ILE A 88 11.21 10.26 9.51
CA ILE A 88 12.28 9.26 9.69
C ILE A 88 12.10 8.08 8.74
N MET A 89 13.17 7.68 8.05
CA MET A 89 13.23 6.44 7.27
C MET A 89 14.21 5.44 7.84
N ASP A 90 15.26 5.90 8.52
CA ASP A 90 16.35 5.10 9.05
C ASP A 90 16.67 5.50 10.50
N ILE A 91 16.83 4.51 11.39
CA ILE A 91 17.13 4.73 12.82
C ILE A 91 18.42 5.55 13.04
N ASP A 92 19.34 5.47 12.08
CA ASP A 92 20.61 6.19 12.03
C ASP A 92 20.39 7.72 12.02
N GLU A 93 19.31 8.21 11.39
CA GLU A 93 18.97 9.64 11.29
C GLU A 93 18.78 10.29 12.66
N ILE A 94 18.34 9.54 13.68
CA ILE A 94 18.18 10.04 15.06
C ILE A 94 19.53 10.47 15.64
N ILE A 95 20.61 9.79 15.26
CA ILE A 95 21.97 10.06 15.75
C ILE A 95 22.62 11.16 14.90
N GLU A 96 22.37 11.13 13.60
CA GLU A 96 22.99 12.02 12.62
C GLU A 96 22.38 13.42 12.60
N ASP A 97 21.07 13.53 12.84
CA ASP A 97 20.31 14.78 12.87
C ASP A 97 19.64 15.00 14.25
N PRO A 98 20.18 15.92 15.08
CA PRO A 98 19.56 16.29 16.35
C PRO A 98 18.13 16.81 16.21
N ASP A 99 17.78 17.41 15.07
CA ASP A 99 16.43 17.93 14.83
C ASP A 99 15.42 16.80 14.65
N THR A 100 15.84 15.64 14.12
CA THR A 100 14.99 14.43 14.01
C THR A 100 14.66 13.90 15.40
N ALA A 101 15.65 13.76 16.28
CA ALA A 101 15.43 13.32 17.66
C ALA A 101 14.55 14.31 18.45
N ALA A 102 14.73 15.62 18.25
CA ALA A 102 13.90 16.64 18.87
C ALA A 102 12.44 16.54 18.41
N PHE A 103 12.22 16.44 17.10
CA PHE A 103 10.89 16.28 16.50
C PHE A 103 10.18 15.04 17.05
N ILE A 104 10.84 13.89 17.05
CA ILE A 104 10.26 12.63 17.55
C ILE A 104 9.88 12.77 19.04
N ASN A 105 10.74 13.36 19.87
CA ASN A 105 10.43 13.53 21.29
C ASN A 105 9.23 14.46 21.52
N GLU A 106 9.12 15.56 20.78
CA GLU A 106 8.00 16.50 20.89
C GLU A 106 6.68 15.85 20.42
N ALA A 107 6.70 15.15 19.29
CA ALA A 107 5.55 14.38 18.81
C ALA A 107 5.15 13.27 19.81
N THR A 108 6.14 12.60 20.43
CA THR A 108 5.88 11.58 21.45
C THR A 108 5.25 12.16 22.71
N GLU A 109 5.71 13.33 23.17
CA GLU A 109 5.12 14.00 24.32
C GLU A 109 3.67 14.41 24.06
N ALA A 110 3.37 14.95 22.87
CA ALA A 110 2.02 15.31 22.46
C ALA A 110 1.09 14.09 22.36
N ALA A 111 1.56 12.99 21.76
CA ALA A 111 0.79 11.75 21.66
C ALA A 111 0.51 11.14 23.04
N HIS A 112 1.52 11.07 23.90
CA HIS A 112 1.39 10.51 25.26
C HIS A 112 0.43 11.34 26.13
N ALA A 113 0.35 12.66 25.93
CA ALA A 113 -0.62 13.51 26.62
C ALA A 113 -2.08 13.12 26.30
N ASN A 114 -2.32 12.50 25.14
CA ASN A 114 -3.60 11.97 24.68
C ASN A 114 -3.73 10.45 24.86
N GLY A 115 -2.76 9.79 25.53
CA GLY A 115 -2.77 8.35 25.74
C GLY A 115 -2.50 7.50 24.49
N ILE A 116 -1.85 8.08 23.49
CA ILE A 116 -1.54 7.47 22.19
C ILE A 116 -0.11 6.94 22.20
N GLU A 117 0.10 5.67 21.82
CA GLU A 117 1.43 5.08 21.69
C GLU A 117 2.16 5.58 20.43
N VAL A 118 3.49 5.71 20.49
CA VAL A 118 4.31 6.18 19.36
C VAL A 118 5.30 5.13 18.88
N TYR A 119 5.27 4.87 17.58
CA TYR A 119 6.18 3.97 16.89
C TYR A 119 7.04 4.75 15.87
N ILE A 120 8.30 4.37 15.72
CA ILE A 120 9.21 4.96 14.72
C ILE A 120 9.57 3.96 13.63
N TRP A 121 9.65 4.42 12.39
CA TRP A 121 10.04 3.61 11.24
C TRP A 121 11.56 3.50 11.10
N THR A 122 12.05 2.36 10.62
CA THR A 122 13.40 2.22 10.08
C THR A 122 13.48 1.20 8.94
N HIS A 123 14.30 1.46 7.92
CA HIS A 123 14.89 0.39 7.11
C HIS A 123 16.10 -0.19 7.84
N GLU A 124 16.44 -1.45 7.53
CA GLU A 124 17.59 -2.11 8.15
C GLU A 124 18.82 -2.17 7.23
N LEU A 125 19.97 -2.55 7.78
CA LEU A 125 21.31 -2.58 7.18
C LEU A 125 21.92 -1.19 6.95
N ASN A 126 21.17 -0.24 6.38
CA ASN A 126 21.51 1.17 6.21
C ASN A 126 22.97 1.39 5.79
N THR A 127 23.39 0.70 4.74
CA THR A 127 24.74 0.73 4.22
C THR A 127 24.75 0.98 2.72
N ASP A 128 25.69 1.81 2.28
CA ASP A 128 25.92 2.13 0.87
C ASP A 128 26.54 0.97 0.08
N LEU A 129 27.07 -0.05 0.79
CA LEU A 129 27.73 -1.18 0.17
C LEU A 129 26.74 -2.33 -0.09
N PRO A 130 26.71 -2.90 -1.30
CA PRO A 130 25.89 -4.07 -1.57
C PRO A 130 26.44 -5.37 -0.94
N ILE A 131 27.52 -5.26 -0.15
CA ILE A 131 28.22 -6.38 0.47
C ILE A 131 28.07 -6.25 1.99
N VAL A 132 27.48 -7.27 2.62
CA VAL A 132 27.29 -7.35 4.07
C VAL A 132 27.76 -8.72 4.55
N CYS A 133 28.50 -8.76 5.65
CA CYS A 133 28.93 -10.01 6.28
C CYS A 133 27.84 -10.52 7.22
N PHE A 134 27.26 -11.68 6.90
CA PHE A 134 26.21 -12.30 7.73
C PHE A 134 26.74 -13.36 8.69
N ASP A 135 28.07 -13.39 8.94
CA ASP A 135 28.60 -14.10 10.10
C ASP A 135 28.11 -13.40 11.37
N PRO A 136 27.35 -14.06 12.27
CA PRO A 136 26.87 -13.44 13.50
C PRO A 136 27.98 -12.91 14.42
N ALA A 137 29.22 -13.36 14.23
CA ALA A 137 30.39 -12.88 14.96
C ALA A 137 31.06 -11.65 14.33
N ASP A 138 30.62 -11.20 13.15
CA ASP A 138 31.17 -10.02 12.49
C ASP A 138 30.95 -8.74 13.34
N PRO A 139 31.95 -7.86 13.50
CA PRO A 139 31.82 -6.62 14.25
C PRO A 139 30.64 -5.74 13.80
N PHE A 140 30.26 -5.81 12.52
CA PHE A 140 29.12 -5.09 11.95
C PHE A 140 27.84 -5.26 12.78
N TRP A 141 27.56 -6.46 13.29
CA TRP A 141 26.32 -6.71 14.04
C TRP A 141 26.33 -6.06 15.43
N GLU A 142 27.50 -5.93 16.06
CA GLU A 142 27.61 -5.16 17.30
C GLU A 142 27.54 -3.66 17.04
N GLU A 143 28.09 -3.19 15.92
CA GLU A 143 27.94 -1.80 15.48
C GLU A 143 26.47 -1.46 15.23
N ARG A 144 25.72 -2.29 14.50
CA ARG A 144 24.27 -2.13 14.31
C ARG A 144 23.51 -2.10 15.63
N ARG A 145 23.77 -3.03 16.55
CA ARG A 145 23.16 -2.98 17.90
C ARG A 145 23.45 -1.66 18.62
N ASN A 146 24.67 -1.15 18.51
CA ASN A 146 25.05 0.11 19.13
C ASN A 146 24.37 1.34 18.52
N VAL A 147 24.01 1.31 17.23
CA VAL A 147 23.18 2.36 16.62
C VAL A 147 21.81 2.39 17.29
N TYR A 148 21.12 1.25 17.38
CA TYR A 148 19.83 1.18 18.08
C TYR A 148 19.91 1.63 19.54
N ARG A 149 20.95 1.23 20.28
CA ARG A 149 21.14 1.68 21.67
C ARG A 149 21.28 3.19 21.78
N GLN A 150 22.05 3.81 20.87
CA GLN A 150 22.25 5.26 20.86
C GLN A 150 20.96 5.99 20.50
N ALA A 151 20.32 5.59 19.39
CA ALA A 151 19.08 6.19 18.93
C ALA A 151 17.97 6.10 19.99
N LEU A 152 17.70 4.91 20.54
CA LEU A 152 16.67 4.74 21.57
C LEU A 152 17.00 5.44 22.89
N SER A 153 18.27 5.74 23.16
CA SER A 153 18.65 6.59 24.30
C SER A 153 18.33 8.08 24.05
N MET A 154 18.28 8.51 22.78
CA MET A 154 17.95 9.88 22.37
C MET A 154 16.44 10.11 22.26
N VAL A 155 15.66 9.06 21.99
CA VAL A 155 14.18 9.10 21.95
C VAL A 155 13.55 8.13 22.95
N PRO A 156 13.84 8.25 24.27
CA PRO A 156 13.55 7.19 25.24
C PRO A 156 12.05 6.92 25.46
N GLN A 157 11.18 7.85 25.10
CA GLN A 157 9.75 7.74 25.32
C GLN A 157 9.00 7.00 24.21
N VAL A 158 9.58 6.78 23.02
CA VAL A 158 8.90 6.00 21.97
C VAL A 158 8.54 4.61 22.48
N ASP A 159 7.39 4.08 22.07
CA ASP A 159 6.84 2.82 22.56
C ASP A 159 7.33 1.62 21.76
N GLY A 160 7.66 1.82 20.48
CA GLY A 160 8.13 0.75 19.62
C GLY A 160 8.86 1.20 18.36
N VAL A 161 9.37 0.20 17.65
CA VAL A 161 10.06 0.35 16.36
C VAL A 161 9.39 -0.53 15.33
N VAL A 162 9.10 0.03 14.16
CA VAL A 162 8.61 -0.67 12.97
C VAL A 162 9.76 -0.80 11.98
N VAL A 163 10.14 -2.04 11.66
CA VAL A 163 11.32 -2.32 10.82
C VAL A 163 10.90 -2.88 9.47
N SER A 164 11.36 -2.27 8.39
CA SER A 164 11.16 -2.74 7.02
C SER A 164 12.46 -3.28 6.43
N PHE A 165 12.39 -4.45 5.79
CA PHE A 165 13.50 -4.98 5.00
C PHE A 165 13.33 -4.74 3.50
N GLY A 166 12.08 -4.66 3.02
CA GLY A 166 11.81 -4.25 1.66
C GLY A 166 12.22 -2.79 1.47
N SER A 167 12.90 -2.51 0.37
CA SER A 167 13.53 -1.22 0.05
C SER A 167 14.70 -0.82 0.95
N ALA A 168 15.19 -1.70 1.82
CA ALA A 168 16.41 -1.45 2.58
C ALA A 168 17.65 -1.34 1.68
N SER A 169 18.70 -0.67 2.15
CA SER A 169 19.97 -0.55 1.44
C SER A 169 21.08 -1.36 2.13
N PRO A 170 21.51 -2.50 1.57
CA PRO A 170 20.80 -3.32 0.58
C PRO A 170 19.63 -4.10 1.23
N GLU A 171 18.76 -4.70 0.42
CA GLU A 171 17.79 -5.67 0.94
C GLU A 171 18.52 -6.95 1.40
N PRO A 172 18.19 -7.51 2.58
CA PRO A 172 19.01 -8.56 3.18
C PRO A 172 19.04 -9.85 2.37
N TRP A 173 17.98 -10.15 1.62
CA TRP A 173 17.89 -11.34 0.76
C TRP A 173 18.73 -11.22 -0.53
N TRP A 174 19.03 -10.00 -1.00
CA TRP A 174 19.86 -9.77 -2.21
C TRP A 174 21.29 -9.33 -1.92
N ALA A 175 21.63 -9.02 -0.66
CA ALA A 175 22.99 -8.60 -0.27
C ALA A 175 24.05 -9.67 -0.62
N MET A 176 25.20 -9.25 -1.13
CA MET A 176 26.29 -10.17 -1.45
C MET A 176 27.17 -10.44 -0.23
N CYS A 177 27.74 -11.65 -0.14
CA CYS A 177 28.79 -11.93 0.81
C CYS A 177 29.80 -12.94 0.26
N LEU A 178 31.08 -12.77 0.60
CA LEU A 178 32.18 -13.66 0.20
C LEU A 178 33.07 -14.05 1.40
N CYS A 179 32.58 -13.92 2.63
CA CYS A 179 33.33 -14.34 3.82
C CYS A 179 33.29 -15.86 3.97
N ASP A 180 34.24 -16.42 4.72
CA ASP A 180 34.34 -17.87 4.93
C ASP A 180 33.05 -18.46 5.53
N TYR A 181 32.34 -17.73 6.39
CA TYR A 181 31.06 -18.18 6.94
C TYR A 181 30.02 -18.41 5.83
N CYS A 182 29.74 -17.39 5.02
CA CYS A 182 28.74 -17.46 3.94
C CYS A 182 29.15 -18.44 2.83
N LEU A 183 30.44 -18.54 2.50
CA LEU A 183 30.95 -19.49 1.50
C LEU A 183 30.81 -20.96 1.93
N ASN A 184 30.75 -21.23 3.23
CA ASN A 184 30.62 -22.58 3.78
C ASN A 184 29.17 -23.00 4.06
N LEU A 185 28.19 -22.13 3.83
CA LEU A 185 26.78 -22.51 3.93
C LEU A 185 26.40 -23.49 2.81
N PRO A 186 25.50 -24.45 3.07
CA PRO A 186 25.04 -25.38 2.04
C PRO A 186 24.37 -24.61 0.88
N PRO A 187 24.48 -25.05 -0.38
CA PRO A 187 23.77 -24.39 -1.48
C PRO A 187 22.24 -24.45 -1.26
N THR A 188 21.56 -23.36 -1.60
CA THR A 188 20.10 -23.23 -1.55
C THR A 188 19.41 -23.97 -2.69
N GLY A 189 20.14 -24.27 -3.77
CA GLY A 189 19.59 -24.84 -4.99
C GLY A 189 18.99 -23.79 -5.95
N ASN A 190 18.99 -22.52 -5.56
CA ASN A 190 18.70 -21.40 -6.44
C ASN A 190 20.03 -20.82 -6.98
N PRO A 191 20.29 -20.90 -8.30
CA PRO A 191 21.58 -20.47 -8.87
C PRO A 191 21.94 -19.00 -8.60
N ILE A 192 20.95 -18.12 -8.45
CA ILE A 192 21.18 -16.70 -8.18
C ILE A 192 21.56 -16.50 -6.71
N LEU A 193 20.82 -17.12 -5.78
CA LEU A 193 21.16 -17.06 -4.36
C LEU A 193 22.52 -17.69 -4.09
N ASP A 194 22.81 -18.83 -4.71
CA ASP A 194 24.10 -19.52 -4.58
C ASP A 194 25.25 -18.67 -5.13
N LEU A 195 25.04 -17.92 -6.22
CA LEU A 195 26.02 -16.96 -6.76
C LEU A 195 26.29 -15.80 -5.79
N LEU A 196 25.25 -15.32 -5.10
CA LEU A 196 25.35 -14.23 -4.12
C LEU A 196 25.78 -14.72 -2.73
N HIS A 197 25.88 -16.04 -2.52
CA HIS A 197 25.97 -16.72 -1.22
C HIS A 197 24.91 -16.19 -0.23
N SER A 198 23.67 -16.11 -0.73
CA SER A 198 22.52 -15.60 0.00
C SER A 198 21.65 -16.71 0.56
N HIS A 199 21.30 -16.53 1.82
CA HIS A 199 20.51 -17.44 2.65
C HIS A 199 19.38 -16.63 3.29
N PRO A 200 18.32 -16.30 2.54
CA PRO A 200 17.35 -15.28 2.95
C PRO A 200 16.71 -15.55 4.32
N VAL A 201 16.30 -16.78 4.59
CA VAL A 201 15.63 -17.16 5.85
C VAL A 201 16.58 -16.97 7.04
N GLU A 202 17.80 -17.48 6.96
CA GLU A 202 18.81 -17.36 8.01
C GLU A 202 19.23 -15.90 8.25
N ARG A 203 19.27 -15.09 7.18
CA ARG A 203 19.57 -13.66 7.28
C ARG A 203 18.43 -12.90 7.96
N ILE A 204 17.17 -13.22 7.66
CA ILE A 204 16.01 -12.64 8.35
C ILE A 204 16.03 -13.01 9.84
N HIS A 205 16.35 -14.26 10.18
CA HIS A 205 16.51 -14.67 11.60
C HIS A 205 17.61 -13.90 12.33
N LEU A 206 18.76 -13.69 11.69
CA LEU A 206 19.84 -12.89 12.28
C LEU A 206 19.37 -11.45 12.56
N LEU A 207 18.61 -10.85 11.64
CA LEU A 207 18.04 -9.52 11.84
C LEU A 207 17.00 -9.52 12.98
N PHE A 208 16.12 -10.52 13.05
CA PHE A 208 15.20 -10.64 14.18
C PHE A 208 15.96 -10.69 15.52
N ASP A 209 17.02 -11.49 15.62
CA ASP A 209 17.83 -11.58 16.85
C ASP A 209 18.50 -10.25 17.20
N VAL A 210 19.15 -9.60 16.22
CA VAL A 210 19.84 -8.32 16.40
C VAL A 210 18.88 -7.25 16.93
N LEU A 211 17.71 -7.13 16.31
CA LEU A 211 16.70 -6.12 16.64
C LEU A 211 16.02 -6.44 17.97
N HIS A 212 15.54 -7.67 18.14
CA HIS A 212 14.86 -8.12 19.35
C HIS A 212 15.76 -7.95 20.59
N ARG A 213 17.05 -8.25 20.47
CA ARG A 213 17.99 -8.12 21.58
C ARG A 213 18.11 -6.69 22.09
N VAL A 214 18.08 -5.69 21.23
CA VAL A 214 18.18 -4.29 21.66
C VAL A 214 16.81 -3.71 21.98
N VAL A 215 15.90 -3.71 21.02
CA VAL A 215 14.59 -3.05 21.11
C VAL A 215 13.75 -3.66 22.24
N VAL A 216 13.62 -4.99 22.26
CA VAL A 216 12.75 -5.70 23.22
C VAL A 216 13.51 -6.07 24.49
N SER A 217 14.67 -6.74 24.35
CA SER A 217 15.35 -7.31 25.52
C SER A 217 16.05 -6.26 26.39
N GLU A 218 16.72 -5.27 25.80
CA GLU A 218 17.43 -4.21 26.53
C GLU A 218 16.52 -3.01 26.84
N PHE A 219 15.77 -2.49 25.86
CA PHE A 219 14.98 -1.26 25.99
C PHE A 219 13.51 -1.47 26.35
N LYS A 220 13.00 -2.71 26.32
CA LYS A 220 11.60 -3.05 26.66
C LYS A 220 10.57 -2.31 25.81
N LYS A 221 10.90 -2.10 24.54
CA LYS A 221 10.02 -1.49 23.54
C LYS A 221 9.40 -2.57 22.64
N LYS A 222 8.28 -2.25 22.00
CA LYS A 222 7.64 -3.13 21.02
C LYS A 222 8.47 -3.16 19.73
N LEU A 223 8.49 -4.31 19.07
CA LEU A 223 9.15 -4.50 17.77
C LEU A 223 8.15 -5.06 16.77
N LEU A 224 7.87 -4.29 15.72
CA LEU A 224 6.99 -4.66 14.63
C LEU A 224 7.83 -4.93 13.38
N ILE A 225 7.78 -6.17 12.89
CA ILE A 225 8.44 -6.56 11.64
C ILE A 225 7.47 -6.31 10.49
N ARG A 226 7.82 -5.36 9.63
CA ARG A 226 7.02 -5.01 8.46
C ARG A 226 7.34 -5.94 7.29
N THR A 227 6.34 -6.66 6.80
CA THR A 227 6.49 -7.66 5.74
C THR A 227 6.28 -7.09 4.34
N PHE A 228 6.75 -5.86 4.11
CA PHE A 228 6.72 -5.25 2.79
C PHE A 228 7.81 -5.87 1.91
N ILE A 229 7.39 -6.47 0.79
CA ILE A 229 8.24 -7.18 -0.15
C ILE A 229 7.91 -6.76 -1.60
N HIS A 230 8.79 -7.08 -2.54
CA HIS A 230 8.67 -6.73 -3.95
C HIS A 230 8.34 -7.93 -4.84
N LEU A 231 8.75 -9.14 -4.46
CA LEU A 231 8.59 -10.35 -5.25
C LEU A 231 7.92 -11.49 -4.45
N PRO A 232 7.15 -12.38 -5.11
CA PRO A 232 6.56 -13.55 -4.44
C PRO A 232 7.59 -14.41 -3.68
N ALA A 233 8.78 -14.60 -4.23
CA ALA A 233 9.83 -15.38 -3.57
C ALA A 233 10.31 -14.74 -2.24
N GLU A 234 10.32 -13.41 -2.15
CA GLU A 234 10.68 -12.70 -0.92
C GLU A 234 9.60 -12.89 0.15
N LEU A 235 8.33 -12.97 -0.26
CA LEU A 235 7.22 -13.31 0.61
C LEU A 235 7.37 -14.74 1.16
N ASP A 236 7.69 -15.70 0.29
CA ASP A 236 7.89 -17.10 0.69
C ASP A 236 9.00 -17.22 1.74
N TRP A 237 10.13 -16.53 1.55
CA TRP A 237 11.23 -16.50 2.53
C TRP A 237 10.83 -15.82 3.85
N MET A 238 10.04 -14.75 3.78
CA MET A 238 9.52 -14.07 4.98
C MET A 238 8.60 -14.99 5.78
N ILE A 239 7.65 -15.66 5.11
CA ILE A 239 6.74 -16.63 5.75
C ILE A 239 7.56 -17.76 6.40
N GLU A 240 8.49 -18.36 5.65
CA GLU A 240 9.35 -19.42 6.19
C GLU A 240 10.14 -18.94 7.41
N ALA A 241 10.70 -17.73 7.36
CA ALA A 241 11.43 -17.14 8.48
C ALA A 241 10.54 -16.92 9.71
N LEU A 242 9.30 -16.46 9.53
CA LEU A 242 8.34 -16.31 10.63
C LEU A 242 8.01 -17.66 11.28
N HIS A 243 7.68 -18.68 10.47
CA HIS A 243 7.34 -20.02 10.99
C HIS A 243 8.49 -20.73 11.71
N THR A 244 9.72 -20.47 11.26
CA THR A 244 10.92 -21.13 11.80
C THR A 244 11.67 -20.27 12.82
N SER A 245 11.16 -19.07 13.11
CA SER A 245 11.79 -18.14 14.05
C SER A 245 11.81 -18.73 15.47
N PRO A 246 12.97 -18.74 16.15
CA PRO A 246 13.04 -19.11 17.56
C PRO A 246 12.55 -17.99 18.50
N ILE A 247 12.32 -16.80 17.98
CA ILE A 247 11.87 -15.62 18.73
C ILE A 247 10.35 -15.56 18.66
N SER A 248 9.68 -15.44 19.80
CA SER A 248 8.22 -15.35 19.91
C SER A 248 7.71 -14.00 20.42
N GLU A 249 8.60 -13.09 20.84
CA GLU A 249 8.24 -11.80 21.46
C GLU A 249 8.49 -10.64 20.47
N LEU A 250 7.76 -10.67 19.35
CA LEU A 250 7.66 -9.58 18.38
C LEU A 250 6.27 -9.61 17.73
N ALA A 251 5.90 -8.53 17.03
CA ALA A 251 4.69 -8.47 16.23
C ALA A 251 5.01 -8.32 14.74
N VAL A 252 4.05 -8.66 13.89
CA VAL A 252 4.14 -8.54 12.44
C VAL A 252 3.24 -7.41 11.96
N MET A 253 3.71 -6.62 10.99
CA MET A 253 2.92 -5.62 10.31
C MET A 253 2.89 -5.94 8.82
N SER A 254 1.70 -6.21 8.28
CA SER A 254 1.54 -6.59 6.88
C SER A 254 0.61 -5.64 6.18
N LYS A 255 0.98 -5.21 4.97
CA LYS A 255 0.05 -4.51 4.09
C LYS A 255 -1.20 -5.36 3.84
N CYS A 256 -2.38 -4.74 3.69
CA CYS A 256 -3.61 -5.44 3.31
C CYS A 256 -3.54 -6.14 1.93
N VAL A 257 -2.49 -5.83 1.15
CA VAL A 257 -2.11 -6.42 -0.13
C VAL A 257 -0.66 -6.96 -0.08
N PRO A 258 -0.30 -7.97 -0.89
CA PRO A 258 1.03 -8.59 -0.88
C PRO A 258 2.20 -7.67 -1.21
N GLN A 259 2.02 -6.68 -2.08
CA GLN A 259 3.10 -5.82 -2.58
C GLN A 259 2.82 -4.35 -2.21
N ASP A 260 2.58 -3.46 -3.17
CA ASP A 260 2.23 -2.06 -2.91
C ASP A 260 0.74 -1.84 -3.14
N TRP A 261 0.20 -0.67 -2.78
CA TRP A 261 -1.25 -0.42 -2.60
C TRP A 261 -2.15 -0.47 -3.86
N GLU A 262 -1.89 -1.39 -4.78
CA GLU A 262 -2.73 -1.66 -5.94
C GLU A 262 -4.06 -2.35 -5.53
N PRO A 263 -5.22 -1.83 -5.97
CA PRO A 263 -6.57 -2.31 -5.65
C PRO A 263 -6.77 -3.80 -5.88
N PHE A 264 -6.21 -4.26 -7.00
CA PHE A 264 -6.57 -5.52 -7.62
C PHE A 264 -5.74 -6.68 -7.09
N TYR A 265 -4.72 -6.41 -6.26
CA TYR A 265 -3.99 -7.47 -5.62
C TYR A 265 -4.92 -8.34 -4.74
N PRO A 266 -4.61 -9.64 -4.62
CA PRO A 266 -5.27 -10.49 -3.64
C PRO A 266 -4.98 -9.99 -2.21
N HIS A 267 -5.60 -10.61 -1.20
CA HIS A 267 -5.17 -10.35 0.18
C HIS A 267 -3.70 -10.74 0.36
N ASN A 268 -2.99 -10.04 1.23
CA ASN A 268 -1.62 -10.42 1.58
C ASN A 268 -1.63 -11.80 2.25
N PRO A 269 -0.98 -12.83 1.68
CA PRO A 269 -0.99 -14.18 2.25
C PRO A 269 -0.46 -14.25 3.69
N VAL A 270 0.47 -13.36 4.07
CA VAL A 270 1.05 -13.32 5.42
C VAL A 270 0.00 -13.01 6.49
N ILE A 271 -1.12 -12.37 6.15
CA ILE A 271 -2.18 -12.03 7.13
C ILE A 271 -2.75 -13.29 7.81
N CYS A 272 -2.77 -14.42 7.12
CA CYS A 272 -3.28 -15.68 7.67
C CYS A 272 -2.17 -16.72 7.86
N ASP A 273 -0.92 -16.39 7.53
CA ASP A 273 0.22 -17.30 7.53
C ASP A 273 1.46 -16.65 8.17
N ASN A 274 1.23 -15.95 9.29
CA ASN A 274 2.23 -15.14 9.98
C ASN A 274 3.11 -15.94 10.97
N GLY A 275 3.08 -17.28 10.98
CA GLY A 275 3.85 -18.08 11.96
C GLY A 275 3.33 -18.03 13.41
N GLY A 276 2.14 -17.45 13.64
CA GLY A 276 1.51 -17.36 14.97
C GLY A 276 1.87 -16.11 15.77
N PHE A 277 2.52 -15.11 15.16
CA PHE A 277 2.79 -13.83 15.80
C PHE A 277 1.53 -12.98 15.93
N ASP A 278 1.51 -12.08 16.93
CA ASP A 278 0.55 -10.97 16.94
C ASP A 278 0.76 -10.12 15.68
N GLN A 279 -0.32 -9.69 15.05
CA GLN A 279 -0.24 -8.99 13.77
C GLN A 279 -1.16 -7.79 13.68
N VAL A 280 -0.65 -6.72 13.09
CA VAL A 280 -1.44 -5.56 12.64
C VAL A 280 -1.43 -5.48 11.11
N VAL A 281 -2.51 -4.96 10.53
CA VAL A 281 -2.61 -4.77 9.08
C VAL A 281 -2.44 -3.29 8.72
N GLU A 282 -1.61 -3.03 7.73
CA GLU A 282 -1.38 -1.69 7.19
C GLU A 282 -2.37 -1.39 6.05
N PHE A 283 -2.82 -0.14 5.96
CA PHE A 283 -3.74 0.39 4.95
C PHE A 283 -3.25 1.74 4.43
N ASP A 284 -3.73 2.12 3.24
CA ASP A 284 -3.45 3.41 2.62
C ASP A 284 -4.72 4.23 2.42
N LEU A 285 -4.97 5.15 3.35
CA LEU A 285 -6.05 6.14 3.26
C LEU A 285 -5.58 7.45 2.61
N GLY A 286 -4.27 7.70 2.54
CA GLY A 286 -3.64 8.81 1.82
C GLY A 286 -3.75 8.70 0.30
N ALA A 287 -4.21 7.56 -0.22
CA ALA A 287 -4.54 7.34 -1.63
C ALA A 287 -3.34 7.48 -2.59
N GLU A 288 -2.16 6.92 -2.24
CA GLU A 288 -0.91 7.06 -3.02
C GLU A 288 -1.06 6.71 -4.50
N TYR A 289 -1.82 5.66 -4.81
CA TYR A 289 -2.06 5.19 -6.19
C TYR A 289 -3.50 5.40 -6.65
N TRP A 290 -4.20 6.34 -5.99
CA TRP A 290 -5.63 6.57 -6.15
C TRP A 290 -5.98 8.06 -6.22
N GLY A 291 -5.01 8.91 -6.54
CA GLY A 291 -5.19 10.35 -6.70
C GLY A 291 -4.66 11.20 -5.56
N GLU A 292 -3.97 10.62 -4.57
CA GLU A 292 -3.38 11.32 -3.42
C GLU A 292 -4.35 12.29 -2.73
N SER A 293 -5.63 11.95 -2.63
CA SER A 293 -6.67 12.84 -2.09
C SER A 293 -6.85 14.20 -2.80
N ALA A 294 -6.38 14.32 -4.04
CA ALA A 294 -6.67 15.45 -4.92
C ALA A 294 -8.16 15.49 -5.33
N PHE A 295 -8.82 14.33 -5.35
CA PHE A 295 -10.25 14.17 -5.61
C PHE A 295 -10.88 13.07 -4.74
N PRO A 296 -12.22 13.04 -4.59
CA PRO A 296 -12.90 12.02 -3.80
C PRO A 296 -12.67 10.63 -4.36
N PHE A 297 -12.46 9.67 -3.46
CA PHE A 297 -12.31 8.25 -3.74
C PHE A 297 -12.91 7.44 -2.58
N ALA A 298 -14.17 7.01 -2.72
CA ALA A 298 -14.92 6.33 -1.65
C ALA A 298 -14.60 4.83 -1.60
N MET A 299 -13.71 4.39 -0.74
CA MET A 299 -13.25 2.99 -0.69
C MET A 299 -13.82 2.18 0.48
N LEU A 300 -14.98 2.57 1.02
CA LEU A 300 -15.57 1.97 2.22
C LEU A 300 -15.77 0.45 2.08
N ASP A 301 -16.35 -0.01 0.95
CA ASP A 301 -16.53 -1.44 0.68
C ASP A 301 -15.19 -2.18 0.57
N TYR A 302 -14.18 -1.54 0.00
CA TYR A 302 -12.84 -2.10 -0.10
C TYR A 302 -12.17 -2.23 1.28
N LEU A 303 -12.32 -1.21 2.13
CA LEU A 303 -11.86 -1.25 3.52
C LEU A 303 -12.53 -2.39 4.27
N LYS A 304 -13.86 -2.51 4.17
CA LYS A 304 -14.62 -3.61 4.79
C LYS A 304 -14.14 -4.97 4.31
N TYR A 305 -14.02 -5.16 2.99
CA TYR A 305 -13.52 -6.40 2.39
C TYR A 305 -12.14 -6.82 2.95
N ARG A 306 -11.21 -5.87 3.08
CA ARG A 306 -9.85 -6.13 3.60
C ARG A 306 -9.84 -6.37 5.12
N LEU A 307 -10.59 -5.57 5.89
CA LEU A 307 -10.70 -5.69 7.34
C LEU A 307 -11.37 -7.00 7.75
N GLU A 308 -12.46 -7.38 7.08
CA GLU A 308 -13.13 -8.65 7.32
C GLU A 308 -12.17 -9.85 7.13
N HIS A 309 -11.30 -9.80 6.12
CA HIS A 309 -10.29 -10.83 5.91
C HIS A 309 -9.26 -10.85 7.05
N GLY A 310 -8.74 -9.69 7.42
CA GLY A 310 -7.79 -9.57 8.53
C GLY A 310 -8.38 -10.09 9.85
N LEU A 311 -9.59 -9.66 10.21
CA LEU A 311 -10.27 -10.11 11.44
C LEU A 311 -10.53 -11.62 11.43
N ARG A 312 -10.95 -12.18 10.29
CA ARG A 312 -11.04 -13.65 10.13
C ARG A 312 -9.73 -14.38 10.38
N CYS A 313 -8.59 -13.74 10.13
CA CYS A 313 -7.26 -14.29 10.37
C CYS A 313 -6.65 -13.90 11.72
N GLY A 314 -7.41 -13.22 12.58
CA GLY A 314 -7.03 -12.96 13.97
C GLY A 314 -6.08 -11.79 14.17
N ILE A 315 -6.12 -10.78 13.29
CA ILE A 315 -5.34 -9.56 13.47
C ILE A 315 -5.71 -8.88 14.80
N ARG A 316 -4.74 -8.20 15.41
CA ARG A 316 -4.87 -7.47 16.68
C ARG A 316 -5.10 -5.98 16.50
N GLY A 317 -5.00 -5.49 15.26
CA GLY A 317 -5.14 -4.07 14.98
C GLY A 317 -4.84 -3.72 13.54
N ALA A 318 -4.90 -2.43 13.25
CA ALA A 318 -4.56 -1.91 11.94
C ALA A 318 -3.95 -0.51 12.03
N PHE A 319 -3.05 -0.21 11.09
CA PHE A 319 -2.49 1.12 10.88
C PHE A 319 -2.91 1.64 9.52
N ALA A 320 -3.34 2.89 9.45
CA ALA A 320 -3.72 3.56 8.23
C ALA A 320 -2.79 4.74 7.95
N ARG A 321 -2.13 4.75 6.80
CA ARG A 321 -1.49 5.97 6.31
C ARG A 321 -2.56 6.96 5.87
N ILE A 322 -2.58 8.16 6.44
CA ILE A 322 -3.61 9.18 6.15
C ILE A 322 -3.14 10.31 5.23
N GLU A 323 -1.85 10.32 4.87
CA GLU A 323 -1.24 11.36 4.05
C GLU A 323 -0.17 10.84 3.09
N ARG A 324 0.14 11.66 2.08
CA ARG A 324 1.13 11.41 1.05
C ARG A 324 1.73 12.74 0.57
N GLY A 325 2.99 13.00 0.95
CA GLY A 325 3.67 14.24 0.57
C GLY A 325 2.92 15.46 1.08
N SER A 326 2.56 16.38 0.18
CA SER A 326 1.76 17.58 0.52
C SER A 326 0.26 17.31 0.63
N HIS A 327 -0.21 16.10 0.31
CA HIS A 327 -1.62 15.76 0.31
C HIS A 327 -2.02 14.94 1.55
N ALA A 328 -3.23 15.16 2.05
CA ALA A 328 -3.80 14.42 3.16
C ALA A 328 -5.27 14.09 2.88
N ALA A 329 -5.74 12.96 3.39
CA ALA A 329 -7.16 12.62 3.34
C ALA A 329 -7.96 13.47 4.34
N PHE A 330 -7.36 13.80 5.48
CA PHE A 330 -7.91 14.66 6.51
C PHE A 330 -8.24 16.05 5.95
N GLY A 331 -9.40 16.61 6.32
CA GLY A 331 -9.88 17.90 5.82
C GLY A 331 -10.35 17.90 4.37
N THR A 332 -10.46 16.73 3.74
CA THR A 332 -10.94 16.57 2.36
C THR A 332 -12.14 15.63 2.30
N PRO A 333 -12.83 15.50 1.14
CA PRO A 333 -13.86 14.47 1.00
C PRO A 333 -13.37 13.03 1.26
N ASN A 334 -12.06 12.76 1.19
CA ASN A 334 -11.50 11.44 1.51
C ASN A 334 -11.43 11.12 2.99
N GLU A 335 -11.73 12.07 3.88
CA GLU A 335 -11.88 11.82 5.31
C GLU A 335 -12.99 10.79 5.59
N MET A 336 -13.95 10.60 4.67
CA MET A 336 -14.91 9.49 4.72
C MET A 336 -14.24 8.12 4.88
N ASN A 337 -13.05 7.95 4.31
CA ASN A 337 -12.30 6.69 4.41
C ASN A 337 -11.64 6.53 5.78
N ILE A 338 -11.22 7.63 6.42
CA ILE A 338 -10.70 7.63 7.80
C ILE A 338 -11.83 7.30 8.76
N TYR A 339 -12.98 7.97 8.59
CA TYR A 339 -14.19 7.70 9.35
C TYR A 339 -14.61 6.23 9.21
N ALA A 340 -14.76 5.72 7.98
CA ALA A 340 -15.17 4.35 7.75
C ALA A 340 -14.15 3.31 8.25
N PHE A 341 -12.85 3.58 8.13
CA PHE A 341 -11.82 2.71 8.69
C PHE A 341 -11.99 2.57 10.20
N SER A 342 -12.20 3.68 10.91
CA SER A 342 -12.46 3.67 12.35
C SER A 342 -13.74 2.91 12.69
N GLU A 343 -14.86 3.23 12.06
CA GLU A 343 -16.16 2.60 12.33
C GLU A 343 -16.14 1.08 12.08
N LEU A 344 -15.51 0.63 11.00
CA LEU A 344 -15.42 -0.80 10.64
C LEU A 344 -14.46 -1.58 11.56
N LEU A 345 -13.48 -0.91 12.16
CA LEU A 345 -12.57 -1.52 13.12
C LEU A 345 -13.23 -1.73 14.50
N HIS A 346 -14.14 -0.82 14.88
CA HIS A 346 -14.98 -0.96 16.07
C HIS A 346 -16.10 -1.99 15.86
N ASP A 347 -16.79 -1.95 14.71
CA ASP A 347 -17.82 -2.90 14.36
C ASP A 347 -17.82 -3.21 12.85
N ILE A 348 -17.18 -4.33 12.50
CA ILE A 348 -17.09 -4.79 11.11
C ILE A 348 -18.44 -5.17 10.50
N THR A 349 -19.47 -5.41 11.32
CA THR A 349 -20.78 -5.83 10.84
C THR A 349 -21.58 -4.67 10.24
N ARG A 350 -21.23 -3.43 10.58
CA ARG A 350 -21.90 -2.22 10.10
C ARG A 350 -21.95 -2.14 8.57
N PRO A 351 -23.11 -1.84 7.96
CA PRO A 351 -23.23 -1.56 6.53
C PRO A 351 -22.44 -0.30 6.15
N THR A 352 -21.71 -0.37 5.05
CA THR A 352 -20.86 0.73 4.53
C THR A 352 -21.69 1.90 4.01
N ASP A 353 -22.90 1.64 3.52
CA ASP A 353 -23.85 2.68 3.10
C ASP A 353 -24.37 3.48 4.29
N GLU A 354 -24.64 2.85 5.43
CA GLU A 354 -25.01 3.54 6.67
C GLU A 354 -23.86 4.42 7.18
N ILE A 355 -22.63 3.90 7.19
CA ILE A 355 -21.43 4.66 7.56
C ILE A 355 -21.25 5.88 6.66
N LEU A 356 -21.39 5.72 5.34
CA LEU A 356 -21.27 6.83 4.39
C LEU A 356 -22.34 7.90 4.63
N LYS A 357 -23.58 7.49 4.83
CA LYS A 357 -24.72 8.38 5.13
C LYS A 357 -24.50 9.19 6.41
N GLU A 358 -24.02 8.54 7.47
CA GLU A 358 -23.69 9.22 8.72
C GLU A 358 -22.59 10.25 8.53
N TRP A 359 -21.51 9.90 7.85
CA TRP A 359 -20.42 10.82 7.55
C TRP A 359 -20.90 12.00 6.71
N ILE A 360 -21.72 11.79 5.68
CA ILE A 360 -22.31 12.85 4.85
C ILE A 360 -23.13 13.82 5.72
N SER A 361 -23.96 13.29 6.61
CA SER A 361 -24.77 14.11 7.52
C SER A 361 -23.89 14.96 8.43
N GLN A 362 -22.84 14.38 9.01
CA GLN A 362 -21.92 15.08 9.91
C GLN A 362 -21.09 16.13 9.17
N ARG A 363 -20.54 15.78 8.00
CA ARG A 363 -19.61 16.65 7.25
C ARG A 363 -20.31 17.75 6.48
N TYR A 364 -21.44 17.46 5.85
CA TYR A 364 -22.11 18.39 4.93
C TYR A 364 -23.45 18.90 5.43
N GLY A 365 -23.98 18.37 6.54
CA GLY A 365 -25.29 18.76 7.07
C GLY A 365 -26.47 18.36 6.18
N VAL A 366 -26.25 17.42 5.24
CA VAL A 366 -27.28 16.93 4.31
C VAL A 366 -28.00 15.75 4.94
N GLU A 367 -29.34 15.79 4.93
CA GLU A 367 -30.18 14.70 5.45
C GLU A 367 -30.04 13.45 4.56
N PRO A 368 -29.50 12.31 5.06
CA PRO A 368 -29.13 11.20 4.19
C PRO A 368 -30.29 10.49 3.49
N GLU A 369 -31.50 10.59 4.06
CA GLU A 369 -32.72 9.98 3.52
C GLU A 369 -33.48 10.91 2.56
N SER A 370 -32.96 12.12 2.30
CA SER A 370 -33.47 13.01 1.26
C SER A 370 -33.01 12.58 -0.13
N ASP A 371 -33.68 13.07 -1.19
CA ASP A 371 -33.25 12.84 -2.56
C ASP A 371 -31.84 13.43 -2.80
N GLU A 372 -31.54 14.58 -2.19
CA GLU A 372 -30.24 15.24 -2.22
C GLU A 372 -29.16 14.44 -1.50
N GLY A 373 -29.46 13.90 -0.31
CA GLY A 373 -28.54 13.04 0.45
C GLY A 373 -28.23 11.74 -0.28
N ALA A 374 -29.25 11.10 -0.85
CA ALA A 374 -29.09 9.90 -1.67
C ALA A 374 -28.26 10.17 -2.93
N ALA A 375 -28.47 11.32 -3.59
CA ALA A 375 -27.68 11.73 -4.74
C ALA A 375 -26.21 11.97 -4.36
N LEU A 376 -25.94 12.64 -3.24
CA LEU A 376 -24.58 12.87 -2.74
C LEU A 376 -23.86 11.57 -2.39
N ALA A 377 -24.52 10.67 -1.67
CA ALA A 377 -23.97 9.36 -1.35
C ALA A 377 -23.60 8.60 -2.63
N ARG A 378 -24.52 8.57 -3.60
CA ARG A 378 -24.27 7.91 -4.88
C ARG A 378 -23.12 8.55 -5.67
N ALA A 379 -23.03 9.88 -5.67
CA ALA A 379 -21.94 10.60 -6.33
C ALA A 379 -20.58 10.19 -5.78
N LEU A 380 -20.45 10.07 -4.45
CA LEU A 380 -19.22 9.64 -3.80
C LEU A 380 -18.91 8.16 -4.08
N GLU A 381 -19.89 7.26 -3.99
CA GLU A 381 -19.71 5.83 -4.30
C GLU A 381 -19.17 5.59 -5.72
N LEU A 382 -19.69 6.32 -6.71
CA LEU A 382 -19.27 6.20 -8.11
C LEU A 382 -17.77 6.49 -8.31
N THR A 383 -17.16 7.28 -7.42
CA THR A 383 -15.73 7.62 -7.52
C THR A 383 -14.82 6.41 -7.37
N PHE A 384 -15.23 5.37 -6.64
CA PHE A 384 -14.43 4.17 -6.45
C PHE A 384 -14.10 3.50 -7.79
N ASP A 385 -15.13 3.20 -8.57
CA ASP A 385 -14.95 2.53 -9.86
C ASP A 385 -14.46 3.48 -10.95
N ALA A 386 -14.79 4.77 -10.87
CA ALA A 386 -14.23 5.78 -11.77
C ALA A 386 -12.69 5.82 -11.66
N VAL A 387 -12.15 5.94 -10.44
CA VAL A 387 -10.71 5.98 -10.17
C VAL A 387 -10.02 4.68 -10.57
N ARG A 388 -10.61 3.52 -10.23
CA ARG A 388 -10.06 2.21 -10.61
C ARG A 388 -9.98 2.03 -12.13
N LYS A 389 -11.03 2.37 -12.85
CA LYS A 389 -11.06 2.27 -14.32
C LYS A 389 -10.21 3.34 -14.99
N MET A 390 -9.96 4.47 -14.33
CA MET A 390 -9.08 5.53 -14.81
C MET A 390 -7.60 5.10 -14.75
N TYR A 391 -7.08 4.76 -13.56
CA TYR A 391 -5.66 4.48 -13.34
C TYR A 391 -5.20 3.09 -13.79
N TYR A 392 -6.07 2.08 -13.78
CA TYR A 392 -5.66 0.69 -14.04
C TYR A 392 -6.17 0.22 -15.39
N VAL A 393 -5.47 -0.71 -16.03
CA VAL A 393 -5.90 -1.31 -17.31
C VAL A 393 -6.13 -2.79 -17.09
N LYS A 394 -7.39 -3.24 -17.12
CA LYS A 394 -7.76 -4.63 -16.81
C LYS A 394 -7.24 -5.09 -15.43
N GLY A 395 -7.16 -4.13 -14.51
CA GLY A 395 -6.63 -4.34 -13.16
C GLY A 395 -5.11 -4.25 -13.03
N PHE A 396 -4.37 -4.00 -14.12
CA PHE A 396 -2.91 -3.83 -14.08
C PHE A 396 -2.52 -2.37 -13.86
N TRP A 397 -1.55 -2.19 -12.99
CA TRP A 397 -0.92 -0.92 -12.72
C TRP A 397 0.28 -0.65 -13.65
N LEU A 398 0.19 0.42 -14.45
CA LEU A 398 1.10 0.66 -15.58
C LEU A 398 1.95 1.92 -15.45
N GLU A 399 1.73 2.72 -14.40
CA GLU A 399 2.50 3.93 -14.10
C GLU A 399 2.70 4.04 -12.60
N LYS A 400 3.90 4.34 -12.11
CA LYS A 400 4.15 4.35 -10.67
C LYS A 400 3.76 5.70 -10.06
N GLY A 401 2.53 5.82 -9.60
CA GLY A 401 2.05 6.99 -8.85
C GLY A 401 0.62 7.36 -9.24
N SER A 402 0.19 8.53 -8.78
CA SER A 402 -1.07 9.17 -9.18
C SER A 402 -0.89 10.28 -10.22
N ASP A 403 0.37 10.62 -10.53
CA ASP A 403 0.75 11.68 -11.48
C ASP A 403 0.60 11.25 -12.94
N VAL A 404 0.46 12.24 -13.81
CA VAL A 404 0.54 12.04 -15.26
C VAL A 404 1.99 11.65 -15.63
N PRO A 405 2.21 10.53 -16.34
CA PRO A 405 3.55 10.10 -16.73
C PRO A 405 4.22 11.12 -17.65
N THR A 406 5.52 11.38 -17.41
CA THR A 406 6.32 12.26 -18.30
C THR A 406 6.60 11.62 -19.66
N ASP A 407 6.58 10.29 -19.73
CA ASP A 407 6.67 9.52 -20.98
C ASP A 407 6.04 8.13 -20.83
N LEU A 408 5.77 7.46 -21.95
CA LEU A 408 5.10 6.15 -21.97
C LEU A 408 6.07 4.95 -21.99
N SER A 409 7.37 5.17 -21.83
CA SER A 409 8.37 4.12 -21.99
C SER A 409 8.40 3.11 -20.84
N GLY A 410 7.94 3.52 -19.65
CA GLY A 410 7.88 2.69 -18.44
C GLY A 410 6.80 1.61 -18.44
N ILE A 411 5.80 1.68 -19.32
CA ILE A 411 4.64 0.77 -19.30
C ILE A 411 5.04 -0.69 -19.49
N ASP A 412 5.97 -0.97 -20.42
CA ASP A 412 6.47 -2.33 -20.66
C ASP A 412 7.28 -2.88 -19.48
N GLU A 413 8.02 -1.99 -18.80
CA GLU A 413 8.74 -2.33 -17.57
C GLU A 413 7.73 -2.68 -16.47
N MET A 414 6.72 -1.84 -16.24
CA MET A 414 5.69 -2.06 -15.22
C MET A 414 4.93 -3.38 -15.44
N LEU A 415 4.53 -3.70 -16.67
CA LEU A 415 3.93 -5.00 -17.03
C LEU A 415 4.83 -6.21 -16.75
N PHE A 416 6.14 -6.00 -16.62
CA PHE A 416 7.09 -7.06 -16.33
C PHE A 416 7.39 -7.16 -14.83
N ILE A 417 7.73 -6.04 -14.20
CA ILE A 417 8.20 -6.01 -12.81
C ILE A 417 7.06 -5.98 -11.77
N ARG A 418 5.88 -5.48 -12.14
CA ARG A 418 4.72 -5.29 -11.24
C ARG A 418 3.47 -5.99 -11.78
N SER A 419 3.63 -7.03 -12.60
CA SER A 419 2.49 -7.77 -13.12
C SER A 419 1.62 -8.35 -12.00
N LEU A 420 0.34 -8.04 -12.02
CA LEU A 420 -0.66 -8.66 -11.14
C LEU A 420 -0.66 -10.20 -11.27
N ALA A 421 -0.30 -10.72 -12.44
CA ALA A 421 -0.20 -12.16 -12.68
C ALA A 421 0.92 -12.86 -11.88
N ASN A 422 1.85 -12.10 -11.29
CA ASN A 422 2.83 -12.63 -10.34
C ASN A 422 2.20 -13.01 -9.00
N TRP A 423 1.05 -12.40 -8.67
CA TRP A 423 0.34 -12.55 -7.41
C TRP A 423 -0.95 -13.34 -7.56
N ASP A 424 -1.62 -13.20 -8.71
CA ASP A 424 -2.87 -13.89 -9.02
C ASP A 424 -2.81 -14.56 -10.41
N PRO A 425 -2.72 -15.90 -10.46
CA PRO A 425 -2.71 -16.67 -11.70
C PRO A 425 -3.87 -16.40 -12.67
N ASP A 426 -5.02 -15.94 -12.18
CA ASP A 426 -6.21 -15.70 -13.02
C ASP A 426 -5.98 -14.52 -13.99
N TYR A 427 -5.02 -13.65 -13.69
CA TYR A 427 -4.64 -12.52 -14.53
C TYR A 427 -3.63 -12.87 -15.63
N ARG A 428 -3.14 -14.12 -15.72
CA ARG A 428 -2.13 -14.52 -16.74
C ARG A 428 -2.61 -14.31 -18.19
N ALA A 429 -3.90 -14.52 -18.45
CA ALA A 429 -4.46 -14.30 -19.78
C ALA A 429 -4.40 -12.82 -20.16
N TRP A 430 -4.76 -11.93 -19.22
CA TRP A 430 -4.66 -10.49 -19.41
C TRP A 430 -3.22 -10.01 -19.50
N ASP A 431 -2.31 -10.53 -18.67
CA ASP A 431 -0.88 -10.22 -18.74
C ASP A 431 -0.30 -10.51 -20.13
N ALA A 432 -0.60 -11.69 -20.69
CA ALA A 432 -0.18 -12.06 -22.03
C ALA A 432 -0.80 -11.16 -23.11
N GLU A 433 -2.08 -10.81 -22.97
CA GLU A 433 -2.79 -9.93 -23.89
C GLU A 433 -2.23 -8.50 -23.86
N LEU A 434 -1.97 -7.93 -22.68
CA LEU A 434 -1.40 -6.59 -22.56
C LEU A 434 0.06 -6.53 -23.06
N LYS A 435 0.84 -7.61 -22.90
CA LYS A 435 2.19 -7.73 -23.47
C LYS A 435 2.19 -7.86 -25.00
N SER A 436 1.10 -8.36 -25.58
CA SER A 436 0.94 -8.55 -27.04
C SER A 436 -0.46 -8.12 -27.48
N PRO A 437 -0.77 -6.80 -27.48
CA PRO A 437 -2.14 -6.32 -27.67
C PRO A 437 -2.64 -6.60 -29.09
N THR A 438 -3.95 -6.71 -29.21
CA THR A 438 -4.69 -6.79 -30.48
C THR A 438 -5.59 -5.57 -30.66
N LYS A 439 -6.20 -5.40 -31.84
CA LYS A 439 -7.23 -4.36 -32.03
C LYS A 439 -8.40 -4.50 -31.04
N LYS A 440 -8.77 -5.74 -30.68
CA LYS A 440 -9.79 -5.99 -29.65
C LYS A 440 -9.33 -5.48 -28.29
N THR A 441 -8.07 -5.73 -27.93
CA THR A 441 -7.46 -5.23 -26.69
C THR A 441 -7.57 -3.70 -26.62
N ILE A 442 -7.25 -2.98 -27.70
CA ILE A 442 -7.39 -1.51 -27.74
C ILE A 442 -8.85 -1.08 -27.53
N SER A 443 -9.81 -1.74 -28.19
CA SER A 443 -11.23 -1.45 -27.99
C SER A 443 -11.69 -1.70 -26.56
N ASP A 444 -11.24 -2.79 -25.94
CA ASP A 444 -11.61 -3.14 -24.56
C ASP A 444 -11.00 -2.18 -23.54
N ILE A 445 -9.80 -1.63 -23.82
CA ILE A 445 -9.18 -0.57 -23.02
C ILE A 445 -9.98 0.72 -23.20
N ALA A 446 -10.27 1.13 -24.43
CA ALA A 446 -11.05 2.34 -24.70
C ALA A 446 -12.43 2.30 -24.03
N GLN A 447 -13.09 1.15 -24.03
CA GLN A 447 -14.37 0.94 -23.36
C GLN A 447 -14.25 1.10 -21.83
N GLU A 448 -13.24 0.49 -21.21
CA GLU A 448 -12.99 0.63 -19.77
C GLU A 448 -12.71 2.08 -19.36
N LYS A 449 -11.94 2.81 -20.16
CA LYS A 449 -11.65 4.24 -19.92
C LYS A 449 -12.87 5.12 -20.13
N HIS A 450 -13.69 4.82 -21.13
CA HIS A 450 -14.96 5.52 -21.35
C HIS A 450 -15.96 5.30 -20.21
N GLU A 451 -15.99 4.10 -19.62
CA GLU A 451 -16.77 3.82 -18.42
C GLU A 451 -16.32 4.70 -17.24
N ALA A 452 -15.00 4.86 -17.04
CA ALA A 452 -14.47 5.78 -16.01
C ALA A 452 -14.99 7.22 -16.19
N THR A 453 -14.92 7.75 -17.42
CA THR A 453 -15.42 9.09 -17.74
C THR A 453 -16.93 9.21 -17.54
N THR A 454 -17.69 8.16 -17.85
CA THR A 454 -19.15 8.14 -17.66
C THR A 454 -19.50 8.20 -16.18
N LEU A 455 -18.83 7.39 -15.35
CA LEU A 455 -19.02 7.37 -13.90
C LEU A 455 -18.66 8.72 -13.26
N ALA A 456 -17.55 9.34 -13.66
CA ALA A 456 -17.15 10.65 -13.16
C ALA A 456 -18.12 11.77 -13.58
N ARG A 457 -18.67 11.69 -14.81
CA ARG A 457 -19.73 12.63 -15.26
C ARG A 457 -21.01 12.43 -14.47
N GLU A 458 -21.44 11.19 -14.26
CA GLU A 458 -22.64 10.88 -13.48
C GLU A 458 -22.50 11.37 -12.03
N ALA A 459 -21.31 11.24 -11.42
CA ALA A 459 -21.02 11.80 -10.11
C ALA A 459 -21.18 13.33 -10.07
N LEU A 460 -20.74 14.05 -11.10
CA LEU A 460 -20.96 15.49 -11.22
C LEU A 460 -22.45 15.84 -11.36
N ASP A 461 -23.18 15.12 -12.21
CA ASP A 461 -24.61 15.37 -12.43
C ASP A 461 -25.42 15.13 -11.13
N LEU A 462 -25.05 14.11 -10.35
CA LEU A 462 -25.65 13.83 -9.04
C LEU A 462 -25.29 14.89 -7.99
N LEU A 463 -24.07 15.43 -8.02
CA LEU A 463 -23.68 16.54 -7.16
C LEU A 463 -24.53 17.79 -7.44
N GLU A 464 -24.90 18.04 -8.71
CA GLU A 464 -25.79 19.17 -9.05
C GLU A 464 -27.18 19.03 -8.41
N VAL A 465 -27.68 17.80 -8.24
CA VAL A 465 -28.91 17.53 -7.49
C VAL A 465 -28.71 17.81 -5.99
N ALA A 466 -27.61 17.34 -5.42
CA ALA A 466 -27.31 17.51 -4.00
C ALA A 466 -27.04 18.97 -3.60
N GLY A 467 -26.56 19.80 -4.54
CA GLY A 467 -26.09 21.16 -4.27
C GLY A 467 -27.12 22.09 -3.62
N SER A 468 -28.42 21.85 -3.78
CA SER A 468 -29.48 22.64 -3.12
C SER A 468 -29.53 22.46 -1.59
N ALA A 469 -28.99 21.36 -1.07
CA ALA A 469 -28.99 21.02 0.35
C ALA A 469 -27.62 21.24 1.03
N MET A 470 -26.58 21.59 0.26
CA MET A 470 -25.22 21.77 0.75
C MET A 470 -24.91 23.24 1.06
N ALA A 471 -23.93 23.47 1.93
CA ALA A 471 -23.31 24.79 2.04
C ALA A 471 -22.56 25.14 0.74
N ASP A 472 -22.62 26.41 0.33
CA ASP A 472 -21.99 26.87 -0.92
C ASP A 472 -20.50 26.50 -0.98
N GLU A 473 -19.76 26.67 0.13
CA GLU A 473 -18.32 26.36 0.18
C GLU A 473 -18.04 24.88 -0.04
N ASP A 474 -18.81 23.99 0.59
CA ASP A 474 -18.67 22.54 0.45
C ASP A 474 -19.06 22.06 -0.95
N TYR A 475 -20.15 22.60 -1.51
CA TYR A 475 -20.55 22.31 -2.88
C TYR A 475 -19.46 22.70 -3.88
N GLN A 476 -18.89 23.90 -3.74
CA GLN A 476 -17.83 24.37 -4.64
C GLN A 476 -16.54 23.56 -4.50
N ASP A 477 -16.14 23.19 -3.28
CA ASP A 477 -14.95 22.33 -3.09
C ASP A 477 -15.16 20.95 -3.72
N LEU A 478 -16.28 20.28 -3.42
CA LEU A 478 -16.56 18.95 -3.94
C LEU A 478 -16.73 18.96 -5.45
N ARG A 479 -17.39 20.00 -6.01
CA ARG A 479 -17.53 20.19 -7.46
C ARG A 479 -16.18 20.31 -8.13
N ARG A 480 -15.31 21.22 -7.65
CA ARG A 480 -13.96 21.42 -8.19
C ARG A 480 -13.16 20.11 -8.20
N ARG A 481 -13.29 19.30 -7.16
CA ARG A 481 -12.56 18.03 -7.05
C ARG A 481 -13.14 16.93 -7.94
N LEU A 482 -14.47 16.86 -8.10
CA LEU A 482 -15.10 15.93 -9.06
C LEU A 482 -14.83 16.35 -10.52
N GLU A 483 -14.75 17.65 -10.80
CA GLU A 483 -14.31 18.18 -12.10
C GLU A 483 -12.86 17.76 -12.36
N HIS A 484 -11.98 17.87 -11.36
CA HIS A 484 -10.60 17.36 -11.45
C HIS A 484 -10.55 15.85 -11.75
N LEU A 485 -11.36 15.04 -11.04
CA LEU A 485 -11.47 13.61 -11.34
C LEU A 485 -11.92 13.37 -12.79
N TYR A 486 -12.97 14.05 -13.23
CA TYR A 486 -13.49 13.93 -14.59
C TYR A 486 -12.41 14.26 -15.64
N ASP A 487 -11.67 15.36 -15.44
CA ASP A 487 -10.58 15.77 -16.32
C ASP A 487 -9.44 14.73 -16.34
N CYS A 488 -9.07 14.17 -15.19
CA CYS A 488 -8.12 13.07 -15.12
C CYS A 488 -8.61 11.84 -15.90
N THR A 489 -9.91 11.51 -15.89
CA THR A 489 -10.43 10.37 -16.69
C THR A 489 -10.21 10.57 -18.19
N LEU A 490 -10.37 11.80 -18.69
CA LEU A 490 -10.13 12.14 -20.09
C LEU A 490 -8.65 12.00 -20.44
N ILE A 491 -7.76 12.52 -19.59
CA ILE A 491 -6.31 12.41 -19.78
C ILE A 491 -5.89 10.94 -19.84
N TRP A 492 -6.24 10.15 -18.82
CA TRP A 492 -5.83 8.75 -18.74
C TRP A 492 -6.43 7.87 -19.85
N ASN A 493 -7.62 8.21 -20.35
CA ASN A 493 -8.19 7.58 -21.53
C ASN A 493 -7.24 7.69 -22.74
N HIS A 494 -6.78 8.91 -23.05
CA HIS A 494 -5.90 9.13 -24.19
C HIS A 494 -4.49 8.59 -23.97
N ILE A 495 -3.95 8.68 -22.74
CA ILE A 495 -2.64 8.11 -22.38
C ILE A 495 -2.59 6.61 -22.65
N TYR A 496 -3.55 5.84 -22.12
CA TYR A 496 -3.52 4.39 -22.28
C TYR A 496 -3.85 3.96 -23.71
N GLN A 497 -4.75 4.65 -24.40
CA GLN A 497 -4.96 4.39 -25.83
C GLN A 497 -3.69 4.66 -26.65
N ALA A 498 -3.00 5.78 -26.41
CA ALA A 498 -1.74 6.09 -27.07
C ALA A 498 -0.67 5.01 -26.80
N ALA A 499 -0.48 4.63 -25.54
CA ALA A 499 0.50 3.62 -25.15
C ALA A 499 0.28 2.27 -25.84
N PHE A 500 -0.94 1.73 -25.80
CA PHE A 500 -1.21 0.42 -26.37
C PHE A 500 -1.32 0.44 -27.89
N ARG A 501 -1.73 1.55 -28.52
CA ARG A 501 -1.68 1.72 -29.98
C ARG A 501 -0.25 1.80 -30.49
N TRP A 502 0.63 2.52 -29.79
CA TRP A 502 2.06 2.53 -30.09
C TRP A 502 2.66 1.11 -30.03
N LYS A 503 2.32 0.35 -28.98
CA LYS A 503 2.75 -1.03 -28.83
C LYS A 503 2.23 -1.92 -29.97
N LEU A 504 0.95 -1.81 -30.34
CA LEU A 504 0.35 -2.55 -31.45
C LEU A 504 0.99 -2.19 -32.80
N TYR A 505 1.22 -0.90 -33.05
CA TYR A 505 1.91 -0.41 -34.24
C TYR A 505 3.33 -1.00 -34.35
N ARG A 506 4.13 -0.95 -33.27
CA ARG A 506 5.47 -1.54 -33.25
C ARG A 506 5.49 -3.03 -33.56
N ASN A 507 4.45 -3.76 -33.15
CA ASN A 507 4.36 -5.21 -33.35
C ASN A 507 3.87 -5.60 -34.75
N THR A 508 3.06 -4.75 -35.40
CA THR A 508 2.31 -5.12 -36.61
C THR A 508 2.63 -4.28 -37.85
N GLY A 509 3.13 -3.05 -37.67
CA GLY A 509 3.29 -2.05 -38.74
C GLY A 509 1.96 -1.50 -39.28
N ASP A 510 0.85 -1.61 -38.54
CA ASP A 510 -0.45 -1.10 -38.98
C ASP A 510 -0.52 0.43 -38.89
N GLU A 511 -0.36 1.10 -40.04
CA GLU A 511 -0.40 2.57 -40.17
C GLU A 511 -1.72 3.20 -39.67
N GLN A 512 -2.83 2.45 -39.59
CA GLN A 512 -4.05 2.99 -38.97
C GLN A 512 -3.87 3.27 -37.48
N GLU A 513 -3.08 2.45 -36.80
CA GLU A 513 -2.80 2.65 -35.37
C GLU A 513 -1.86 3.83 -35.13
N ALA A 514 -0.98 4.15 -36.08
CA ALA A 514 -0.16 5.36 -36.05
C ALA A 514 -1.04 6.63 -36.16
N LEU A 515 -2.01 6.65 -37.07
CA LEU A 515 -2.94 7.78 -37.20
C LEU A 515 -3.82 7.97 -35.95
N HIS A 516 -4.31 6.87 -35.36
CA HIS A 516 -5.08 6.95 -34.12
C HIS A 516 -4.22 7.37 -32.92
N LEU A 517 -2.94 6.98 -32.89
CA LEU A 517 -1.98 7.45 -31.90
C LEU A 517 -1.80 8.98 -32.00
N GLU A 518 -1.56 9.50 -33.19
CA GLU A 518 -1.45 10.96 -33.43
C GLU A 518 -2.70 11.69 -32.94
N TRP A 519 -3.89 11.18 -33.26
CA TRP A 519 -5.13 11.76 -32.76
C TRP A 519 -5.21 11.79 -31.22
N ASN A 520 -4.83 10.72 -30.52
CA ASN A 520 -4.82 10.73 -29.05
C ASN A 520 -3.84 11.77 -28.47
N LEU A 521 -2.72 12.02 -29.15
CA LEU A 521 -1.76 13.05 -28.72
C LEU A 521 -2.31 14.46 -28.97
N ASP A 522 -3.00 14.68 -30.10
CA ASP A 522 -3.67 15.95 -30.39
C ASP A 522 -4.77 16.26 -29.35
N GLU A 523 -5.56 15.25 -28.95
CA GLU A 523 -6.57 15.42 -27.88
C GLU A 523 -5.92 15.72 -26.51
N LEU A 524 -4.79 15.07 -26.18
CA LEU A 524 -4.03 15.41 -24.96
C LEU A 524 -3.52 16.86 -24.99
N GLN A 525 -3.05 17.34 -26.14
CA GLN A 525 -2.63 18.73 -26.29
C GLN A 525 -3.83 19.68 -26.13
N ALA A 526 -4.99 19.35 -26.71
CA ALA A 526 -6.20 20.15 -26.57
C ALA A 526 -6.69 20.21 -25.11
N LEU A 527 -6.60 19.10 -24.36
CA LEU A 527 -6.90 19.07 -22.93
C LEU A 527 -5.92 19.93 -22.13
N ALA A 528 -4.62 19.87 -22.43
CA ALA A 528 -3.62 20.72 -21.79
C ALA A 528 -3.90 22.21 -22.05
N ASP A 529 -4.16 22.58 -23.30
CA ASP A 529 -4.49 23.97 -23.68
C ASP A 529 -5.76 24.48 -22.97
N TYR A 530 -6.76 23.61 -22.77
CA TYR A 530 -7.98 23.91 -22.02
C TYR A 530 -7.71 24.16 -20.53
N MET A 531 -6.85 23.34 -19.92
CA MET A 531 -6.52 23.45 -18.49
C MET A 531 -5.62 24.66 -18.17
N GLU A 532 -4.87 25.17 -19.16
CA GLU A 532 -4.08 26.40 -19.01
C GLU A 532 -4.89 27.69 -19.23
N SER A 533 -6.08 27.60 -19.83
CA SER A 533 -6.95 28.75 -20.15
C SER A 533 -7.87 29.16 -19.01
#